data_AF-A0AAN4QEZ1-F1
#
_entry.id   AF-A0AAN4QEZ1-F1
#
_cell.length_a   1.000
_cell.length_b   1.000
_cell.length_c   1.000
_cell.angle_alpha   90.00
_cell.angle_beta   90.00
_cell.angle_gamma   90.00
#
_symmetry.space_group_name_H-M   'P 1'
#
loop_
_entity.id
_entity.type
_entity.pdbx_description
1 polymer ?
#
loop_
_entity_poly.entity_id
_entity_poly.type
_entity_poly.pdbx_seq_one_letter_code
_entity_poly.pdbx_strand_id
1 'polypeptide(L)'
;MHVTFSTHCFSVSYLQENHPAGQPVIDAASARPRTFCPIRYRLAHQLPALIQSLNHPKAKVWETATERNWCYSITIDDPKGPYHVFFEVRRAPKERQQWQDLNLVVESAYHEADGGGPRLKGSMAFTLLCGKIYLREPTATKR
;
A
#
# COMPACT_ATOMS: atom_id res chain seq x y z
N MET A 1 -0.70 -9.89 -13.86
CA MET A 1 -0.04 -9.30 -12.66
C MET A 1 -0.38 -10.16 -11.45
N HIS A 2 0.55 -10.39 -10.52
CA HIS A 2 0.28 -11.01 -9.21
C HIS A 2 0.35 -9.96 -8.12
N VAL A 3 -0.53 -10.10 -7.14
CA VAL A 3 -0.67 -9.17 -6.03
C VAL A 3 -0.33 -9.90 -4.75
N THR A 4 0.54 -9.31 -3.93
CA THR A 4 0.89 -9.81 -2.60
C THR A 4 0.59 -8.75 -1.56
N PHE A 5 0.03 -9.14 -0.42
CA PHE A 5 -0.25 -8.25 0.70
C PHE A 5 0.76 -8.54 1.80
N SER A 6 1.44 -7.50 2.29
CA SER A 6 2.33 -7.61 3.45
C SER A 6 1.54 -7.81 4.76
N THR A 7 2.24 -7.98 5.87
CA THR A 7 1.69 -8.00 7.25
C THR A 7 1.27 -6.62 7.77
N HIS A 8 0.70 -5.76 6.91
CA HIS A 8 0.35 -4.36 7.17
C HIS A 8 -0.73 -4.12 8.25
N CYS A 9 -1.36 -5.18 8.77
CA CYS A 9 -2.30 -5.11 9.89
C CYS A 9 -1.60 -4.99 11.25
N PHE A 10 -0.29 -5.28 11.33
CA PHE A 10 0.52 -5.16 12.54
C PHE A 10 1.37 -3.89 12.49
N SER A 11 0.73 -2.74 12.66
CA SER A 11 1.33 -1.46 12.29
C SER A 11 1.19 -0.36 13.33
N VAL A 12 0.37 -0.56 14.36
CA VAL A 12 0.21 0.43 15.42
C VAL A 12 1.39 0.29 16.37
N SER A 13 2.08 1.40 16.65
CA SER A 13 3.13 1.46 17.67
C SER A 13 2.54 0.94 18.97
N TYR A 14 3.21 -0.02 19.60
CA TYR A 14 2.78 -0.48 20.91
C TYR A 14 2.82 0.68 21.92
N LEU A 15 1.67 0.98 22.50
CA LEU A 15 1.51 1.88 23.63
C LEU A 15 0.91 1.05 24.76
N GLN A 16 1.71 0.76 25.79
CA GLN A 16 1.30 -0.12 26.89
C GLN A 16 0.00 0.34 27.57
N GLU A 17 -0.20 1.66 27.68
CA GLU A 17 -1.38 2.31 28.23
C GLU A 17 -2.69 2.05 27.47
N ASN A 18 -2.62 1.80 26.15
CA ASN A 18 -3.78 1.64 25.28
C ASN A 18 -3.85 0.26 24.62
N HIS A 19 -2.98 -0.66 25.03
CA HIS A 19 -2.91 -2.00 24.46
C HIS A 19 -3.88 -2.95 25.18
N PRO A 20 -4.88 -3.52 24.49
CA PRO A 20 -5.82 -4.42 25.14
C PRO A 20 -5.13 -5.64 25.75
N ALA A 21 -5.52 -6.02 26.96
CA ALA A 21 -4.99 -7.20 27.63
C ALA A 21 -5.21 -8.46 26.76
N GLY A 22 -4.16 -9.26 26.59
CA GLY A 22 -4.21 -10.52 25.83
C GLY A 22 -4.01 -10.40 24.32
N GLN A 23 -3.80 -9.20 23.75
CA GLN A 23 -3.44 -9.07 22.34
C GLN A 23 -1.94 -9.37 22.09
N PRO A 24 -1.58 -9.95 20.93
CA PRO A 24 -0.19 -10.25 20.61
C PRO A 24 0.59 -8.97 20.24
N VAL A 25 1.80 -8.84 20.78
CA VAL A 25 2.77 -7.83 20.38
C VAL A 25 3.81 -8.50 19.48
N ILE A 26 3.90 -8.05 18.23
CA ILE A 26 4.94 -8.49 17.30
C ILE A 26 6.23 -7.75 17.61
N ASP A 27 7.33 -8.51 17.59
CA ASP A 27 8.69 -8.01 17.82
C ASP A 27 8.79 -7.23 19.13
N ALA A 28 8.23 -7.78 20.21
CA ALA A 28 8.21 -7.16 21.54
C ALA A 28 9.60 -6.76 22.06
N ALA A 29 10.65 -7.49 21.65
CA ALA A 29 12.04 -7.19 22.01
C ALA A 29 12.74 -6.18 21.08
N SER A 30 12.07 -5.70 20.02
CA SER A 30 12.64 -4.73 19.08
C SER A 30 12.47 -3.29 19.58
N ALA A 31 13.18 -2.36 18.95
CA ALA A 31 13.01 -0.93 19.20
C ALA A 31 11.65 -0.36 18.72
N ARG A 32 10.86 -1.14 17.97
CA ARG A 32 9.59 -0.69 17.37
C ARG A 32 8.54 -1.80 17.43
N PRO A 33 8.13 -2.24 18.63
CA PRO A 33 7.08 -3.24 18.78
C PRO A 33 5.79 -2.79 18.09
N ARG A 34 5.09 -3.76 17.50
CA ARG A 34 3.88 -3.54 16.73
C ARG A 34 2.73 -4.33 17.29
N THR A 35 1.53 -3.75 17.20
CA THR A 35 0.29 -4.37 17.68
C THR A 35 -0.68 -4.50 16.53
N PHE A 36 -1.59 -5.47 16.67
CA PHE A 36 -2.63 -5.73 15.70
C PHE A 36 -3.64 -4.57 15.65
N CYS A 37 -3.99 -4.12 14.44
CA CYS A 37 -4.99 -3.09 14.23
C CYS A 37 -6.28 -3.68 13.65
N PRO A 38 -7.39 -3.77 14.43
CA PRO A 38 -8.64 -4.36 13.95
C PRO A 38 -9.29 -3.57 12.81
N ILE A 39 -9.13 -2.23 12.80
CA ILE A 39 -9.63 -1.38 11.72
C ILE A 39 -8.92 -1.71 10.40
N ARG A 40 -7.58 -1.78 10.41
CA ARG A 40 -6.83 -2.15 9.20
C ARG A 40 -7.15 -3.56 8.75
N TYR A 41 -7.33 -4.50 9.68
CA TYR A 41 -7.73 -5.87 9.34
C TYR A 41 -9.09 -5.91 8.63
N ARG A 42 -10.12 -5.22 9.17
CA ARG A 42 -11.42 -5.09 8.51
C ARG A 42 -11.28 -4.53 7.09
N LEU A 43 -10.52 -3.45 6.93
CA LEU A 43 -10.30 -2.79 5.64
C LEU A 43 -9.45 -3.63 4.68
N ALA A 44 -8.57 -4.50 5.18
CA ALA A 44 -7.72 -5.37 4.36
C ALA A 44 -8.55 -6.32 3.49
N HIS A 45 -9.74 -6.73 3.95
CA HIS A 45 -10.67 -7.54 3.15
C HIS A 45 -11.22 -6.81 1.91
N GLN A 46 -11.18 -5.48 1.90
CA GLN A 46 -11.61 -4.67 0.75
C GLN A 46 -10.46 -4.42 -0.24
N LEU A 47 -9.20 -4.61 0.18
CA LEU A 47 -8.04 -4.32 -0.66
C LEU A 47 -8.02 -5.05 -2.00
N PRO A 48 -8.40 -6.35 -2.11
CA PRO A 48 -8.45 -6.99 -3.42
C PRO A 48 -9.35 -6.26 -4.43
N ALA A 49 -10.52 -5.80 -4.00
CA ALA A 49 -11.44 -5.04 -4.83
C ALA A 49 -10.88 -3.66 -5.20
N LEU A 50 -10.21 -2.98 -4.25
CA LEU A 50 -9.56 -1.69 -4.48
C LEU A 50 -8.37 -1.79 -5.44
N ILE A 51 -7.58 -2.85 -5.36
CA ILE A 51 -6.50 -3.10 -6.32
C ILE A 51 -7.10 -3.39 -7.70
N GLN A 52 -8.21 -4.12 -7.76
CA GLN A 52 -8.88 -4.38 -9.04
C GLN A 52 -9.44 -3.09 -9.68
N SER A 53 -9.91 -2.13 -8.87
CA SER A 53 -10.42 -0.85 -9.38
C SER A 53 -9.33 0.04 -10.01
N LEU A 54 -8.04 -0.23 -9.75
CA LEU A 54 -6.93 0.45 -10.43
C LEU A 54 -6.89 0.19 -11.95
N ASN A 55 -7.57 -0.84 -12.44
CA ASN A 55 -7.72 -1.08 -13.88
C ASN A 55 -8.63 -0.06 -14.57
N HIS A 56 -9.35 0.77 -13.81
CA HIS A 56 -10.18 1.81 -14.39
C HIS A 56 -9.29 2.85 -15.11
N PRO A 57 -9.61 3.28 -16.35
CA PRO A 57 -8.75 4.17 -17.14
C PRO A 57 -8.44 5.53 -16.48
N LYS A 58 -9.32 5.97 -15.56
CA LYS A 58 -9.14 7.22 -14.80
C LYS A 58 -8.42 7.04 -13.46
N ALA A 59 -8.07 5.81 -13.07
CA ALA A 59 -7.37 5.55 -11.82
C ALA A 59 -5.95 6.12 -11.88
N LYS A 60 -5.66 7.05 -10.96
CA LYS A 60 -4.35 7.66 -10.80
C LYS A 60 -3.67 7.10 -9.58
N VAL A 61 -2.35 7.02 -9.66
CA VAL A 61 -1.46 6.63 -8.57
C VAL A 61 -0.38 7.68 -8.43
N TRP A 62 0.03 7.94 -7.20
CA TRP A 62 0.93 9.03 -6.85
C TRP A 62 2.27 8.48 -6.39
N GLU A 63 3.34 9.08 -6.88
CA GLU A 63 4.69 8.72 -6.44
C GLU A 63 4.91 9.22 -5.00
N THR A 64 5.45 8.35 -4.15
CA THR A 64 5.78 8.71 -2.77
C THR A 64 7.11 9.45 -2.68
N ALA A 65 7.35 10.16 -1.57
CA ALA A 65 8.62 10.85 -1.33
C ALA A 65 9.86 9.93 -1.34
N THR A 66 9.70 8.63 -1.06
CA THR A 66 10.78 7.64 -1.06
C THR A 66 11.12 7.09 -2.45
N GLU A 67 10.43 7.53 -3.50
CA GLU A 67 10.69 7.25 -4.93
C GLU A 67 10.65 5.76 -5.36
N ARG A 68 10.40 4.84 -4.44
CA ARG A 68 10.28 3.40 -4.72
C ARG A 68 8.85 2.89 -4.68
N ASN A 69 7.97 3.63 -4.01
CA ASN A 69 6.62 3.17 -3.69
C ASN A 69 5.59 4.15 -4.27
N TRP A 70 4.41 3.63 -4.57
CA TRP A 70 3.27 4.36 -5.09
C TRP A 70 2.16 4.37 -4.07
N CYS A 71 1.33 5.40 -4.11
CA CYS A 71 0.15 5.52 -3.28
C CYS A 71 -1.09 5.59 -4.17
N TYR A 72 -2.14 4.85 -3.82
CA TYR A 72 -3.48 5.05 -4.32
C TYR A 72 -4.34 5.59 -3.17
N SER A 73 -4.89 6.78 -3.36
CA SER A 73 -5.73 7.46 -2.37
C SER A 73 -7.18 7.49 -2.85
N ILE A 74 -8.08 7.05 -1.99
CA ILE A 74 -9.54 7.08 -2.21
C ILE A 74 -10.24 7.63 -0.97
N THR A 75 -11.51 7.98 -1.09
CA THR A 75 -12.36 8.24 0.08
C THR A 75 -13.22 7.02 0.35
N ILE A 76 -13.27 6.57 1.60
CA ILE A 76 -14.15 5.50 2.08
C ILE A 76 -15.14 6.08 3.10
N ASP A 77 -16.26 5.38 3.33
CA ASP A 77 -17.34 5.87 4.19
C ASP A 77 -17.19 5.47 5.67
N ASP A 78 -16.53 4.35 5.95
CA ASP A 78 -16.33 3.85 7.31
C ASP A 78 -14.96 3.18 7.49
N PRO A 79 -14.01 3.82 8.20
CA PRO A 79 -14.11 5.18 8.77
C PRO A 79 -14.14 6.25 7.67
N LYS A 80 -15.00 7.26 7.80
CA LYS A 80 -15.17 8.28 6.76
C LYS A 80 -13.87 9.05 6.53
N GLY A 81 -13.42 9.15 5.28
CA GLY A 81 -12.28 9.99 4.90
C GLY A 81 -11.28 9.30 3.97
N PRO A 82 -10.08 9.89 3.80
CA PRO A 82 -9.06 9.35 2.92
C PRO A 82 -8.54 7.98 3.40
N TYR A 83 -8.41 7.06 2.46
CA TYR A 83 -7.78 5.76 2.63
C TYR A 83 -6.64 5.65 1.62
N HIS A 84 -5.44 5.37 2.14
CA HIS A 84 -4.21 5.33 1.36
C HIS A 84 -3.70 3.90 1.28
N VAL A 85 -3.47 3.43 0.06
CA VAL A 85 -2.88 2.13 -0.23
C VAL A 85 -1.50 2.35 -0.83
N PHE A 86 -0.47 1.92 -0.12
CA PHE A 86 0.93 2.00 -0.53
C PHE A 86 1.36 0.68 -1.14
N PHE A 87 1.96 0.74 -2.32
CA PHE A 87 2.38 -0.45 -3.03
C PHE A 87 3.62 -0.20 -3.88
N GLU A 88 4.38 -1.27 -4.10
CA GLU A 88 5.44 -1.35 -5.09
C GLU A 88 4.91 -2.11 -6.31
N VAL A 89 5.29 -1.67 -7.52
CA VAL A 89 5.11 -2.47 -8.74
C VAL A 89 6.48 -2.74 -9.33
N ARG A 90 6.73 -4.00 -9.71
CA ARG A 90 8.00 -4.42 -10.30
C ARG A 90 7.79 -5.50 -11.35
N ARG A 91 8.77 -5.64 -12.24
CA ARG A 91 8.85 -6.79 -13.15
C ARG A 91 8.88 -8.09 -12.36
N ALA A 92 8.22 -9.13 -12.87
CA ALA A 92 8.38 -10.46 -12.33
C ALA A 92 9.84 -10.96 -12.50
N PRO A 93 10.35 -11.81 -11.59
CA PRO A 93 11.64 -12.49 -11.79
C PRO A 93 11.63 -13.31 -13.08
N LYS A 94 12.80 -13.54 -13.69
CA LYS A 94 12.91 -14.17 -15.03
C LYS A 94 12.21 -15.52 -15.11
N GLU A 95 12.25 -16.29 -14.04
CA GLU A 95 11.70 -17.64 -13.94
C GLU A 95 10.16 -17.64 -14.03
N ARG A 96 9.52 -16.52 -13.68
CA ARG A 96 8.05 -16.36 -13.68
C ARG A 96 7.52 -15.52 -14.84
N GLN A 97 8.40 -14.87 -15.61
CA GLN A 97 8.02 -13.99 -16.73
C GLN A 97 7.18 -14.69 -17.81
N GLN A 98 7.28 -16.02 -17.93
CA GLN A 98 6.50 -16.80 -18.89
C GLN A 98 5.00 -16.85 -18.57
N TRP A 99 4.63 -16.59 -17.31
CA TRP A 99 3.25 -16.67 -16.81
C TRP A 99 2.75 -15.34 -16.25
N GLN A 100 3.67 -14.38 -16.10
CA GLN A 100 3.44 -13.15 -15.37
C GLN A 100 4.50 -12.10 -15.63
N ASP A 101 4.08 -10.92 -16.10
CA ASP A 101 5.03 -9.85 -16.37
C ASP A 101 5.35 -8.97 -15.16
N LEU A 102 4.37 -8.79 -14.27
CA LEU A 102 4.41 -7.80 -13.19
C LEU A 102 3.95 -8.37 -11.85
N ASN A 103 4.60 -7.90 -10.79
CA ASN A 103 4.25 -8.09 -9.39
C ASN A 103 3.86 -6.75 -8.76
N LEU A 104 2.78 -6.74 -8.01
CA LEU A 104 2.38 -5.65 -7.13
C LEU A 104 2.44 -6.14 -5.68
N VAL A 105 3.13 -5.41 -4.83
CA VAL A 105 3.18 -5.68 -3.39
C VAL A 105 2.50 -4.54 -2.66
N VAL A 106 1.37 -4.81 -2.01
CA VAL A 106 0.76 -3.86 -1.08
C VAL A 106 1.54 -3.92 0.22
N GLU A 107 2.29 -2.87 0.48
CA GLU A 107 3.19 -2.77 1.64
C GLU A 107 2.47 -2.25 2.88
N SER A 108 1.52 -1.35 2.69
CA SER A 108 0.75 -0.75 3.77
C SER A 108 -0.58 -0.20 3.24
N ALA A 109 -1.61 -0.22 4.07
CA ALA A 109 -2.85 0.47 3.77
C ALA A 109 -3.51 0.99 5.05
N TYR A 110 -3.96 2.24 5.03
CA TYR A 110 -4.54 2.86 6.21
C TYR A 110 -5.44 4.05 5.90
N HIS A 111 -6.39 4.27 6.80
CA HIS A 111 -7.21 5.47 6.83
C HIS A 111 -6.43 6.62 7.47
N GLU A 112 -6.55 7.81 6.89
CA GLU A 112 -5.88 9.02 7.37
C GLU A 112 -6.43 9.43 8.74
N ALA A 113 -5.58 9.37 9.77
CA ALA A 113 -5.85 9.92 11.10
C ALA A 113 -5.44 11.41 11.16
N ASP A 114 -5.70 12.07 12.30
CA ASP A 114 -5.51 13.53 12.54
C ASP A 114 -4.07 14.07 12.36
N GLY A 115 -3.12 13.27 11.87
CA GLY A 115 -1.74 13.65 11.53
C GLY A 115 -1.51 14.04 10.05
N GLY A 116 -2.56 14.02 9.23
CA GLY A 116 -2.51 14.39 7.81
C GLY A 116 -2.04 13.27 6.87
N GLY A 117 -2.25 13.50 5.57
CA GLY A 117 -1.98 12.53 4.51
C GLY A 117 -0.50 12.33 4.15
N PRO A 118 -0.18 11.33 3.32
CA PRO A 118 1.18 11.07 2.89
C PRO A 118 1.77 12.21 2.06
N ARG A 119 3.11 12.33 2.10
CA ARG A 119 3.85 13.22 1.19
C ARG A 119 3.94 12.58 -0.19
N LEU A 120 3.20 13.16 -1.13
CA LEU A 120 3.09 12.69 -2.51
C LEU A 120 3.72 13.67 -3.50
N LYS A 121 4.24 13.15 -4.61
CA LYS A 121 4.81 13.91 -5.72
C LYS A 121 3.79 14.01 -6.86
N GLY A 122 4.21 13.82 -8.11
CA GLY A 122 3.32 13.75 -9.25
C GLY A 122 2.53 12.45 -9.28
N SER A 123 1.62 12.37 -10.25
CA SER A 123 0.78 11.20 -10.46
C SER A 123 0.83 10.74 -11.91
N MET A 124 0.48 9.48 -12.14
CA MET A 124 0.22 8.96 -13.46
C MET A 124 -0.92 7.95 -13.42
N ALA A 125 -1.46 7.62 -14.59
CA ALA A 125 -2.41 6.51 -14.70
C ALA A 125 -1.73 5.20 -14.28
N PHE A 126 -2.44 4.33 -13.55
CA PHE A 126 -1.88 3.05 -13.11
C PHE A 126 -1.45 2.17 -14.28
N THR A 127 -2.23 2.16 -15.37
CA THR A 127 -1.90 1.44 -16.60
C THR A 127 -0.61 1.96 -17.25
N LEU A 128 -0.39 3.27 -17.25
CA LEU A 128 0.86 3.88 -17.73
C LEU A 128 2.06 3.47 -16.86
N LEU A 129 1.90 3.47 -15.54
CA LEU A 129 2.93 2.98 -14.61
C LEU A 129 3.30 1.52 -14.93
N CYS A 130 2.31 0.65 -15.11
CA CYS A 130 2.53 -0.75 -15.46
C CYS A 130 3.28 -0.90 -16.78
N GLY A 131 2.89 -0.15 -17.82
CA GLY A 131 3.56 -0.15 -19.12
C GLY A 131 5.02 0.29 -19.03
N LYS A 132 5.29 1.38 -18.31
CA LYS A 132 6.66 1.86 -18.07
C LYS A 132 7.53 0.81 -17.38
N ILE A 133 7.02 0.18 -16.32
CA ILE A 133 7.76 -0.87 -15.59
C ILE A 133 8.00 -2.09 -16.48
N TYR A 134 6.99 -2.49 -17.25
CA TYR A 134 7.10 -3.59 -18.20
C TYR A 134 8.22 -3.34 -19.23
N LEU A 135 8.27 -2.14 -19.80
CA LEU A 135 9.24 -1.68 -20.79
C LEU A 135 10.59 -1.23 -20.20
N ARG A 136 10.72 -1.18 -18.87
CA ARG A 136 11.91 -0.66 -18.14
C ARG A 136 12.19 0.82 -18.38
N GLU A 137 11.14 1.61 -18.53
CA GLU A 137 11.20 3.05 -18.67
C GLU A 137 11.22 3.77 -17.32
N PRO A 138 11.76 4.99 -17.23
CA PRO A 138 11.71 5.81 -16.02
C PRO A 138 10.28 6.13 -15.56
N THR A 139 10.02 5.92 -14.27
CA THR A 139 8.70 6.12 -13.63
C THR A 139 8.62 7.39 -12.77
N ALA A 140 9.73 8.10 -12.56
CA ALA A 140 9.76 9.33 -11.77
C ALA A 140 8.82 10.40 -12.37
N THR A 141 8.02 11.04 -11.51
CA THR A 141 7.02 12.04 -11.89
C THR A 141 7.47 13.48 -11.69
N LYS A 142 8.56 13.68 -10.93
CA LYS A 142 9.26 14.96 -10.78
C LYS A 142 10.75 14.73 -11.02
N ARG A 143 11.36 15.58 -11.84
CA ARG A 143 12.81 15.78 -11.91
C ARG A 143 13.19 16.98 -11.05
#